data_AF-A0A7C3MNZ4-F1
#
_entry.id   AF-A0A7C3MNZ4-F1
#
_cell.length_a   1.000
_cell.length_b   1.000
_cell.length_c   1.000
_cell.angle_alpha   90.00
_cell.angle_beta   90.00
_cell.angle_gamma   90.00
#
_symmetry.space_group_name_H-M   'P 1'
#
loop_
_entity.id
_entity.type
_entity.pdbx_description
1 polymer ?
#
loop_
_entity_poly.entity_id
_entity_poly.type
_entity_poly.pdbx_seq_one_letter_code
_entity_poly.pdbx_strand_id
1 'polypeptide(L)'
;MKQLFVLASLFGLGAAMTFDCQCALAQTLPPLAPGASATATQSAQVYSPFIGFQEKYDEWLAMVHRTHEEEQPDWMTPIVTVTPTLQQEIRTDYGFAFAPHGLQTFTYAGKGTEVIPTENTEFIFGNPSYVTKNLPADKHTSGFADWPFLFKYRLLSSPSEAGNYVLTFMLSASFASGSTRFVSANHDLFSPLVGFGKGIITRYGEFVYQATIGPTVPDGESSKLGTPVAWNSAFQYHNRLQVGRWAVPLWPEFETTWIAYPNGENRGQQQLYLTPGIIAGRFRLSEHAYFVLGTGYQFAATHARAFNHQWLVTMRIPYF
;
A
#
# COMPACT_ATOMS: atom_id res chain seq x y z
N MET A 1 2.55 2.16 -40.62
CA MET A 1 3.56 1.66 -39.67
C MET A 1 3.29 2.35 -38.34
N LYS A 2 2.30 2.00 -37.51
CA LYS A 2 1.86 0.69 -36.97
C LYS A 2 3.02 -0.10 -36.38
N GLN A 3 3.25 0.08 -35.08
CA GLN A 3 3.47 -0.95 -34.05
C GLN A 3 4.09 -0.33 -32.78
N LEU A 4 3.27 -0.05 -31.75
CA LEU A 4 3.61 -0.23 -30.33
C LEU A 4 2.35 -0.02 -29.46
N PHE A 5 1.45 -1.01 -29.48
CA PHE A 5 0.35 -1.15 -28.50
C PHE A 5 0.08 -2.65 -28.38
N VAL A 6 0.84 -3.31 -27.50
CA VAL A 6 0.59 -4.70 -27.08
C VAL A 6 1.04 -4.79 -25.63
N LEU A 7 0.09 -4.74 -24.70
CA LEU A 7 0.00 -5.57 -23.48
C LEU A 7 -1.20 -5.10 -22.64
N ALA A 8 -2.40 -5.34 -23.17
CA ALA A 8 -3.65 -5.27 -22.43
C ALA A 8 -4.64 -6.26 -23.07
N SER A 9 -4.33 -7.55 -22.93
CA SER A 9 -5.20 -8.62 -23.42
C SER A 9 -4.85 -9.94 -22.74
N LEU A 10 -5.32 -10.11 -21.50
CA LEU A 10 -5.49 -11.42 -20.87
C LEU A 10 -6.51 -11.20 -19.77
N PHE A 11 -7.80 -11.33 -20.10
CA PHE A 11 -8.89 -11.85 -19.27
C PHE A 11 -10.20 -11.60 -20.06
N GLY A 12 -10.63 -12.63 -20.80
CA GLY A 12 -11.85 -12.57 -21.59
C GLY A 12 -12.10 -13.87 -22.34
N LEU A 13 -12.71 -14.84 -21.65
CA LEU A 13 -13.49 -15.99 -22.16
C LEU A 13 -13.96 -16.74 -20.90
N GLY A 14 -15.23 -16.96 -20.61
CA GLY A 14 -16.47 -16.81 -21.37
C GLY A 14 -17.42 -17.91 -20.88
N ALA A 15 -18.64 -17.56 -20.49
CA ALA A 15 -19.82 -18.43 -20.52
C ALA A 15 -21.05 -17.61 -20.12
N ALA A 16 -21.68 -16.96 -21.10
CA ALA A 16 -23.06 -16.51 -21.00
C ALA A 16 -23.96 -17.72 -21.33
N MET A 17 -24.75 -18.18 -20.36
CA MET A 17 -25.86 -19.10 -20.63
C MET A 17 -27.08 -18.28 -21.06
N THR A 18 -27.42 -18.36 -22.33
CA THR A 18 -28.69 -17.91 -22.88
C THR A 18 -29.74 -19.02 -22.70
N PHE A 19 -30.80 -18.74 -21.96
CA PHE A 19 -32.01 -19.57 -21.96
C PHE A 19 -32.95 -19.08 -23.07
N ASP A 20 -32.98 -19.81 -24.17
CA ASP A 20 -34.03 -19.74 -25.18
C ASP A 20 -35.17 -20.67 -24.74
N CYS A 21 -36.36 -20.13 -24.49
CA CYS A 21 -37.58 -20.93 -24.34
C CYS A 21 -38.56 -20.51 -25.44
N GLN A 22 -38.68 -21.38 -26.43
CA GLN A 22 -39.56 -21.24 -27.58
C GLN A 22 -41.04 -21.31 -27.17
N CYS A 23 -41.86 -20.52 -27.87
CA CYS A 23 -43.31 -20.47 -27.78
C CYS A 23 -43.99 -21.81 -28.08
N ALA A 24 -45.04 -22.12 -27.34
CA ALA A 24 -46.10 -23.04 -27.75
C ALA A 24 -47.46 -22.32 -27.69
N LEU A 25 -48.26 -22.58 -28.73
CA LEU A 25 -49.50 -21.91 -29.12
C LEU A 25 -50.72 -22.31 -28.28
N ALA A 26 -51.68 -21.38 -28.32
CA ALA A 26 -53.14 -21.53 -28.27
C ALA A 26 -53.81 -21.72 -26.90
N GLN A 27 -54.61 -20.72 -26.53
CA GLN A 27 -56.00 -20.91 -26.11
C GLN A 27 -56.80 -19.60 -26.26
N THR A 28 -58.06 -19.78 -26.69
CA THR A 28 -59.04 -18.78 -27.16
C THR A 28 -59.87 -18.15 -26.03
N LEU A 29 -60.41 -16.94 -26.27
CA LEU A 29 -61.73 -16.35 -25.86
C LEU A 29 -61.60 -14.85 -25.45
N PRO A 30 -62.70 -14.05 -25.37
CA PRO A 30 -63.57 -13.45 -26.41
C PRO A 30 -63.37 -11.89 -26.50
N PRO A 31 -64.06 -11.12 -27.38
CA PRO A 31 -63.76 -9.69 -27.57
C PRO A 31 -64.44 -8.82 -26.50
N LEU A 32 -63.70 -7.87 -25.92
CA LEU A 32 -64.22 -6.82 -25.05
C LEU A 32 -63.88 -5.43 -25.63
N ALA A 33 -64.82 -4.51 -25.44
CA ALA A 33 -65.08 -3.28 -26.18
C ALA A 33 -63.93 -2.23 -26.25
N PRO A 34 -63.94 -1.33 -27.25
CA PRO A 34 -62.96 -0.25 -27.35
C PRO A 34 -63.26 0.84 -26.30
N GLY A 35 -62.40 0.97 -25.31
CA GLY A 35 -62.51 2.01 -24.29
C GLY A 35 -61.15 2.39 -23.73
N ALA A 36 -60.78 3.66 -23.95
CA ALA A 36 -59.71 4.42 -23.31
C ALA A 36 -58.26 3.89 -23.46
N SER A 37 -57.59 4.34 -24.53
CA SER A 37 -56.13 4.40 -24.56
C SER A 37 -55.65 5.50 -23.61
N ALA A 38 -55.34 5.14 -22.36
CA ALA A 38 -54.50 5.97 -21.51
C ALA A 38 -53.05 5.82 -21.99
N THR A 39 -52.53 6.85 -22.66
CA THR A 39 -51.11 6.91 -23.05
C THR A 39 -50.27 7.16 -21.81
N ALA A 40 -49.89 6.09 -21.10
CA ALA A 40 -48.82 6.15 -20.13
C ALA A 40 -47.49 6.21 -20.89
N THR A 41 -47.00 7.42 -21.17
CA THR A 41 -45.62 7.62 -21.64
C THR A 41 -44.68 7.40 -20.47
N GLN A 42 -44.41 6.14 -20.12
CA GLN A 42 -43.27 5.78 -19.30
C GLN A 42 -42.03 5.89 -20.19
N SER A 43 -41.30 7.00 -20.08
CA SER A 43 -39.96 7.10 -20.64
C SER A 43 -39.10 6.03 -19.96
N ALA A 44 -38.79 4.96 -20.67
CA ALA A 44 -37.78 4.00 -20.24
C ALA A 44 -36.44 4.74 -20.21
N GLN A 45 -36.02 5.17 -19.02
CA GLN A 45 -34.66 5.61 -18.78
C GLN A 45 -33.76 4.42 -19.15
N VAL A 46 -33.03 4.53 -20.25
CA VAL A 46 -32.01 3.56 -20.63
C VAL A 46 -30.90 3.71 -19.59
N TYR A 47 -30.99 2.93 -18.52
CA TYR A 47 -29.92 2.84 -17.53
C TYR A 47 -28.72 2.18 -18.21
N SER A 48 -27.76 2.98 -18.65
CA SER A 48 -26.47 2.45 -19.08
C SER A 48 -25.67 2.13 -17.82
N PRO A 49 -25.37 0.84 -17.56
CA PRO A 49 -24.58 0.47 -16.39
C PRO A 49 -23.19 1.14 -16.38
N PHE A 50 -22.69 1.55 -17.55
CA PHE A 50 -21.43 2.27 -17.69
C PHE A 50 -21.50 3.73 -17.22
N ILE A 51 -22.64 4.42 -17.38
CA ILE A 51 -22.81 5.80 -16.90
C ILE A 51 -22.84 5.80 -15.37
N GLY A 52 -23.61 4.89 -14.77
CA GLY A 52 -23.68 4.76 -13.32
C GLY A 52 -22.34 4.36 -12.68
N PHE A 53 -21.52 3.55 -13.36
CA PHE A 53 -20.17 3.25 -12.89
C PHE A 53 -19.24 4.47 -12.93
N GLN A 54 -19.25 5.23 -14.03
CA GLN A 54 -18.41 6.42 -14.18
C GLN A 54 -18.74 7.48 -13.12
N GLU A 55 -20.02 7.77 -12.91
CA GLU A 55 -20.45 8.71 -11.87
C GLU A 55 -19.98 8.28 -10.47
N LYS A 56 -20.11 6.98 -10.15
CA LYS A 56 -19.65 6.43 -8.87
C LYS A 56 -18.13 6.48 -8.73
N TYR A 57 -17.41 6.28 -9.82
CA TYR A 57 -15.96 6.38 -9.85
C TYR A 57 -15.49 7.82 -9.64
N ASP A 58 -16.13 8.79 -10.29
CA ASP A 58 -15.80 10.22 -10.14
C ASP A 58 -16.15 10.73 -8.73
N GLU A 59 -17.29 10.31 -8.17
CA GLU A 59 -17.64 10.54 -6.76
C GLU A 59 -16.60 9.96 -5.79
N TRP A 60 -16.15 8.74 -6.05
CA TRP A 60 -15.11 8.08 -5.25
C TRP A 60 -13.77 8.81 -5.35
N LEU A 61 -13.32 9.17 -6.55
CA LEU A 61 -12.10 9.96 -6.74
C LEU A 61 -12.18 11.31 -6.02
N ALA A 62 -13.31 12.02 -6.10
CA ALA A 62 -13.50 13.29 -5.40
C ALA A 62 -13.40 13.11 -3.87
N MET A 63 -13.89 11.99 -3.32
CA MET A 63 -13.69 11.64 -1.92
C MET A 63 -12.21 11.37 -1.59
N VAL A 64 -11.50 10.64 -2.45
CA VAL A 64 -10.05 10.38 -2.29
C VAL A 64 -9.28 11.71 -2.27
N HIS A 65 -9.56 12.63 -3.19
CA HIS A 65 -8.97 13.96 -3.21
C HIS A 65 -9.20 14.72 -1.91
N ARG A 66 -10.45 14.83 -1.48
CA ARG A 66 -10.80 15.48 -0.21
C ARG A 66 -10.07 14.84 0.98
N THR A 67 -10.01 13.52 1.01
CA THR A 67 -9.31 12.75 2.06
C THR A 67 -7.83 13.13 2.15
N HIS A 68 -7.17 13.40 1.01
CA HIS A 68 -5.76 13.79 0.93
C HIS A 68 -5.52 15.29 1.18
N GLU A 69 -6.34 16.15 0.57
CA GLU A 69 -6.11 17.59 0.55
C GLU A 69 -6.70 18.31 1.77
N GLU A 70 -7.83 17.83 2.29
CA GLU A 70 -8.61 18.58 3.28
C GLU A 70 -8.64 17.91 4.66
N GLU A 71 -8.46 16.59 4.75
CA GLU A 71 -8.72 15.85 5.98
C GLU A 71 -7.47 15.40 6.72
N GLN A 72 -6.32 15.33 6.05
CA GLN A 72 -5.07 14.85 6.65
C GLN A 72 -3.86 15.63 6.14
N PRO A 73 -2.69 15.45 6.78
CA PRO A 73 -1.47 16.07 6.30
C PRO A 73 -1.02 15.54 4.95
N ASP A 74 -0.44 16.41 4.14
CA ASP A 74 0.07 16.12 2.78
C ASP A 74 1.50 15.53 2.78
N TRP A 75 1.91 14.86 3.86
CA TRP A 75 3.26 14.35 4.03
C TRP A 75 3.64 13.30 2.98
N MET A 76 4.94 13.15 2.77
CA MET A 76 5.48 12.08 1.93
C MET A 76 5.51 10.75 2.69
N THR A 77 5.06 9.66 2.06
CA THR A 77 5.21 8.31 2.63
C THR A 77 6.69 7.98 2.86
N PRO A 78 7.13 7.57 4.07
CA PRO A 78 8.54 7.22 4.31
C PRO A 78 9.00 5.96 3.57
N ILE A 79 10.31 5.77 3.38
CA ILE A 79 10.86 4.60 2.68
C ILE A 79 10.63 3.32 3.49
N VAL A 80 10.84 3.30 4.81
CA VAL A 80 10.72 2.11 5.65
C VAL A 80 9.41 2.10 6.42
N THR A 81 9.12 3.20 7.10
CA THR A 81 7.98 3.38 7.99
C THR A 81 6.69 3.44 7.18
N VAL A 82 5.69 2.64 7.57
CA VAL A 82 4.34 2.76 7.02
C VAL A 82 3.76 4.09 7.49
N THR A 83 3.32 4.94 6.56
CA THR A 83 2.72 6.22 6.91
C THR A 83 1.39 6.02 7.67
N PRO A 84 1.13 6.78 8.75
CA PRO A 84 -0.18 6.87 9.39
C PRO A 84 -1.23 7.60 8.56
N THR A 85 -0.84 8.38 7.55
CA THR A 85 -1.81 8.96 6.60
C THR A 85 -2.40 7.88 5.69
N LEU A 86 -3.58 8.14 5.17
CA LEU A 86 -4.21 7.30 4.16
C LEU A 86 -3.59 7.60 2.79
N GLN A 87 -3.36 6.58 1.98
CA GLN A 87 -2.72 6.71 0.67
C GLN A 87 -3.52 6.00 -0.42
N GLN A 88 -3.48 6.61 -1.60
CA GLN A 88 -4.01 6.03 -2.84
C GLN A 88 -2.82 5.93 -3.79
N GLU A 89 -2.09 4.81 -3.72
CA GLU A 89 -0.83 4.65 -4.45
C GLU A 89 -0.55 3.22 -4.88
N ILE A 90 0.19 3.07 -5.99
CA ILE A 90 0.87 1.82 -6.32
C ILE A 90 2.33 1.99 -5.90
N ARG A 91 2.84 1.09 -5.07
CA ARG A 91 4.20 1.13 -4.56
C ARG A 91 4.94 -0.16 -4.82
N THR A 92 6.21 -0.03 -5.22
CA THR A 92 7.13 -1.16 -5.35
C THR A 92 8.48 -0.82 -4.73
N ASP A 93 8.99 -1.74 -3.92
CA ASP A 93 10.25 -1.59 -3.20
C ASP A 93 11.25 -2.69 -3.61
N TYR A 94 12.52 -2.30 -3.66
CA TYR A 94 13.65 -3.18 -3.89
C TYR A 94 14.64 -3.05 -2.74
N GLY A 95 15.15 -4.19 -2.28
CA GLY A 95 16.07 -4.28 -1.15
C GLY A 95 17.31 -5.10 -1.47
N PHE A 96 18.46 -4.63 -1.01
CA PHE A 96 19.77 -5.27 -1.22
C PHE A 96 20.48 -5.34 0.13
N ALA A 97 20.29 -6.44 0.86
CA ALA A 97 20.77 -6.60 2.22
C ALA A 97 22.05 -7.43 2.31
N PHE A 98 22.96 -6.99 3.17
CA PHE A 98 24.27 -7.60 3.42
C PHE A 98 24.34 -8.01 4.89
N ALA A 99 24.23 -9.30 5.15
CA ALA A 99 24.29 -9.89 6.48
C ALA A 99 25.72 -10.31 6.86
N PRO A 100 25.97 -10.63 8.15
CA PRO A 100 27.25 -11.19 8.58
C PRO A 100 27.66 -12.41 7.75
N HIS A 101 28.97 -12.67 7.68
CA HIS A 101 29.55 -13.81 6.96
C HIS A 101 29.32 -13.81 5.43
N GLY A 102 29.04 -12.63 4.84
CA GLY A 102 28.97 -12.46 3.38
C GLY A 102 27.64 -12.90 2.75
N LEU A 103 26.63 -13.22 3.57
CA LEU A 103 25.29 -13.52 3.09
C LEU A 103 24.64 -12.25 2.51
N GLN A 104 24.18 -12.33 1.28
CA GLN A 104 23.46 -11.29 0.57
C GLN A 104 22.04 -11.76 0.30
N THR A 105 21.08 -10.87 0.52
CA THR A 105 19.66 -11.11 0.23
C THR A 105 19.17 -9.99 -0.67
N PHE A 106 18.58 -10.37 -1.80
CA PHE A 106 17.92 -9.43 -2.71
C PHE A 106 16.42 -9.64 -2.61
N THR A 107 15.69 -8.56 -2.39
CA THR A 107 14.24 -8.51 -2.35
C THR A 107 13.76 -7.71 -3.54
N TYR A 108 13.01 -8.36 -4.42
CA TYR A 108 12.50 -7.75 -5.64
C TYR A 108 11.00 -7.50 -5.51
N ALA A 109 10.61 -6.25 -5.80
CA ALA A 109 9.23 -5.80 -5.87
C ALA A 109 8.41 -6.24 -4.65
N GLY A 110 8.66 -5.62 -3.49
CA GLY A 110 7.74 -5.68 -2.35
C GLY A 110 6.78 -4.48 -2.32
N LYS A 111 5.88 -4.44 -1.33
CA LYS A 111 4.79 -3.45 -1.14
C LYS A 111 3.59 -3.74 -2.02
N GLY A 112 2.88 -2.81 -2.65
CA GLY A 112 1.65 -3.15 -3.37
C GLY A 112 0.73 -1.96 -3.63
N THR A 113 -0.56 -2.24 -3.74
CA THR A 113 -1.59 -1.25 -4.10
C THR A 113 -2.35 -0.81 -2.85
N GLU A 114 -2.42 0.49 -2.64
CA GLU A 114 -3.11 1.15 -1.54
C GLU A 114 -4.38 1.82 -2.08
N VAL A 115 -5.52 1.53 -1.44
CA VAL A 115 -6.84 2.01 -1.87
C VAL A 115 -7.61 2.57 -0.68
N ILE A 116 -8.18 3.75 -0.86
CA ILE A 116 -9.05 4.43 0.10
C ILE A 116 -10.50 4.21 -0.32
N PRO A 117 -11.23 3.22 0.24
CA PRO A 117 -12.63 3.02 -0.12
C PRO A 117 -13.59 4.00 0.60
N THR A 118 -13.16 4.59 1.73
CA THR A 118 -13.92 5.60 2.49
C THR A 118 -12.98 6.63 3.11
N GLU A 119 -13.51 7.77 3.57
CA GLU A 119 -12.75 8.89 4.15
C GLU A 119 -11.83 8.50 5.32
N ASN A 120 -12.13 7.41 6.04
CA ASN A 120 -11.34 6.99 7.20
C ASN A 120 -10.63 5.65 7.03
N THR A 121 -10.72 5.00 5.87
CA THR A 121 -10.17 3.65 5.70
C THR A 121 -9.25 3.53 4.50
N GLU A 122 -8.26 2.66 4.64
CA GLU A 122 -7.39 2.25 3.54
C GLU A 122 -7.12 0.75 3.62
N PHE A 123 -7.06 0.11 2.46
CA PHE A 123 -6.57 -1.24 2.29
C PHE A 123 -5.30 -1.25 1.43
N ILE A 124 -4.27 -1.93 1.93
CA ILE A 124 -3.04 -2.22 1.20
C ILE A 124 -3.06 -3.69 0.82
N PHE A 125 -3.10 -3.94 -0.48
CA PHE A 125 -2.92 -5.26 -1.07
C PHE A 125 -1.46 -5.41 -1.48
N GLY A 126 -0.68 -6.07 -0.63
CA GLY A 126 0.72 -6.29 -0.90
C GLY A 126 0.94 -7.28 -2.06
N ASN A 127 2.01 -7.10 -2.82
CA ASN A 127 2.53 -8.09 -3.73
C ASN A 127 3.60 -8.93 -2.99
N PRO A 128 3.53 -10.27 -3.07
CA PRO A 128 4.57 -11.13 -2.51
C PRO A 128 5.91 -10.81 -3.16
N SER A 129 6.89 -10.36 -2.37
CA SER A 129 8.22 -10.05 -2.90
C SER A 129 8.94 -11.33 -3.31
N TYR A 130 9.68 -11.29 -4.42
CA TYR A 130 10.60 -12.38 -4.76
C TYR A 130 11.93 -12.16 -4.05
N VAL A 131 12.36 -13.13 -3.24
CA VAL A 131 13.58 -13.04 -2.45
C VAL A 131 14.61 -14.02 -2.99
N THR A 132 15.88 -13.62 -3.07
CA THR A 132 17.00 -14.50 -3.43
C THR A 132 18.14 -14.34 -2.44
N LYS A 133 18.88 -15.42 -2.20
CA LYS A 133 20.08 -15.42 -1.35
C LYS A 133 21.27 -15.99 -2.11
N ASN A 134 22.45 -15.41 -1.90
CA ASN A 134 23.72 -15.88 -2.49
C ASN A 134 24.31 -17.13 -1.79
N LEU A 135 23.45 -18.12 -1.51
CA LEU A 135 23.83 -19.41 -0.95
C LEU A 135 23.91 -20.48 -2.06
N PRO A 136 24.62 -21.60 -1.85
CA PRO A 136 24.66 -22.72 -2.80
C PRO A 136 23.27 -23.13 -3.31
N ALA A 137 23.15 -23.37 -4.63
CA ALA A 137 21.89 -23.55 -5.33
C ALA A 137 21.05 -24.77 -4.86
N ASP A 138 21.69 -25.73 -4.19
CA ASP A 138 21.06 -26.90 -3.57
C ASP A 138 20.22 -26.55 -2.33
N LYS A 139 20.34 -25.33 -1.79
CA LYS A 139 19.68 -24.93 -0.53
C LYS A 139 18.29 -24.31 -0.68
N HIS A 140 17.68 -24.32 -1.88
CA HIS A 140 16.40 -23.64 -2.17
C HIS A 140 16.39 -22.21 -1.60
N THR A 141 17.20 -21.34 -2.20
CA THR A 141 17.60 -20.05 -1.63
C THR A 141 16.82 -18.86 -2.18
N SER A 142 15.86 -19.14 -3.07
CA SER A 142 15.04 -18.15 -3.75
C SER A 142 13.58 -18.57 -3.79
N GLY A 143 12.67 -17.60 -3.72
CA GLY A 143 11.24 -17.85 -3.79
C GLY A 143 10.41 -16.62 -3.45
N PHE A 144 9.10 -16.74 -3.63
CA PHE A 144 8.17 -15.72 -3.17
C PHE A 144 8.09 -15.75 -1.64
N ALA A 145 8.04 -14.55 -1.07
CA ALA A 145 7.66 -14.31 0.30
C ALA A 145 6.14 -14.51 0.48
N ASP A 146 5.69 -14.33 1.70
CA ASP A 146 4.28 -14.37 2.07
C ASP A 146 3.49 -13.19 1.51
N TRP A 147 2.18 -13.39 1.38
CA TRP A 147 1.30 -12.35 0.88
C TRP A 147 0.99 -11.34 2.00
N PRO A 148 1.39 -10.05 1.86
CA PRO A 148 1.10 -9.03 2.86
C PRO A 148 -0.25 -8.35 2.60
N PHE A 149 -0.97 -8.06 3.67
CA PHE A 149 -2.16 -7.24 3.69
C PHE A 149 -2.07 -6.24 4.84
N LEU A 150 -2.63 -5.04 4.66
CA LEU A 150 -2.74 -4.06 5.73
C LEU A 150 -4.04 -3.28 5.62
N PHE A 151 -4.77 -3.22 6.73
CA PHE A 151 -5.92 -2.35 6.89
C PHE A 151 -5.53 -1.15 7.76
N LYS A 152 -5.98 0.04 7.39
CA LYS A 152 -5.88 1.25 8.21
C LYS A 152 -7.27 1.81 8.52
N TYR A 153 -7.44 2.29 9.74
CA TYR A 153 -8.55 3.14 10.15
C TYR A 153 -8.01 4.42 10.79
N ARG A 154 -8.17 5.55 10.09
CA ARG A 154 -7.74 6.87 10.55
C ARG A 154 -8.70 7.37 11.63
N LEU A 155 -8.23 7.37 12.87
CA LEU A 155 -9.00 7.72 14.06
C LEU A 155 -9.18 9.23 14.18
N LEU A 156 -8.08 9.97 13.99
CA LEU A 156 -8.04 11.42 14.09
C LEU A 156 -7.02 11.95 13.09
N SER A 157 -7.34 13.08 12.46
CA SER A 157 -6.40 13.79 11.61
C SER A 157 -6.75 15.26 11.53
N SER A 158 -5.79 16.04 11.05
CA SER A 158 -6.01 17.43 10.69
C SER A 158 -5.04 17.82 9.58
N PRO A 159 -5.48 18.56 8.55
CA PRO A 159 -4.66 18.91 7.40
C PRO A 159 -3.46 19.78 7.78
N SER A 160 -2.51 19.89 6.86
CA SER A 160 -1.23 20.59 7.05
C SER A 160 -1.42 22.07 7.44
N GLU A 161 -2.45 22.73 6.91
CA GLU A 161 -2.78 24.15 7.17
C GLU A 161 -3.40 24.39 8.54
N ALA A 162 -3.85 23.34 9.23
CA ALA A 162 -4.54 23.44 10.51
C ALA A 162 -3.75 22.74 11.62
N GLY A 163 -4.20 21.56 12.04
CA GLY A 163 -3.61 20.80 13.12
C GLY A 163 -2.40 19.98 12.68
N ASN A 164 -2.24 19.64 11.41
CA ASN A 164 -1.09 18.93 10.86
C ASN A 164 -0.66 17.71 11.72
N TYR A 165 -1.61 16.81 11.99
CA TYR A 165 -1.38 15.60 12.77
C TYR A 165 -2.24 14.45 12.23
N VAL A 166 -1.87 13.23 12.61
CA VAL A 166 -2.68 12.04 12.33
C VAL A 166 -2.48 10.98 13.41
N LEU A 167 -3.54 10.22 13.69
CA LEU A 167 -3.56 9.04 14.51
C LEU A 167 -4.40 7.98 13.80
N THR A 168 -3.82 6.80 13.63
CA THR A 168 -4.39 5.73 12.80
C THR A 168 -4.17 4.39 13.48
N PHE A 169 -5.24 3.61 13.58
CA PHE A 169 -5.13 2.19 13.90
C PHE A 169 -4.81 1.42 12.62
N MET A 170 -3.93 0.43 12.70
CA MET A 170 -3.63 -0.44 11.57
C MET A 170 -3.64 -1.91 12.00
N LEU A 171 -4.03 -2.79 11.08
CA LEU A 171 -3.93 -4.22 11.25
C LEU A 171 -3.24 -4.81 10.02
N SER A 172 -2.02 -5.30 10.19
CA SER A 172 -1.32 -6.03 9.14
C SER A 172 -1.53 -7.53 9.30
N ALA A 173 -1.68 -8.22 8.17
CA ALA A 173 -1.64 -9.67 8.08
C ALA A 173 -0.59 -10.09 7.05
N SER A 174 0.13 -11.17 7.31
CA SER A 174 1.00 -11.83 6.35
C SER A 174 0.59 -13.29 6.28
N PHE A 175 0.03 -13.72 5.15
CA PHE A 175 -0.44 -15.08 4.97
C PHE A 175 0.68 -15.98 4.46
N ALA A 176 0.85 -17.14 5.07
CA ALA A 176 1.91 -18.11 4.82
C ALA A 176 1.81 -18.83 3.45
N SER A 177 1.69 -18.06 2.37
CA SER A 177 1.62 -18.50 0.98
C SER A 177 3.00 -18.61 0.31
N GLY A 178 4.04 -18.07 0.96
CA GLY A 178 5.40 -18.06 0.44
C GLY A 178 6.03 -19.44 0.40
N SER A 179 7.17 -19.54 -0.26
CA SER A 179 7.97 -20.77 -0.21
C SER A 179 8.42 -21.04 1.24
N THR A 180 8.24 -22.29 1.71
CA THR A 180 8.20 -22.72 3.13
C THR A 180 9.51 -22.61 3.93
N ARG A 181 10.40 -21.69 3.57
CA ARG A 181 11.71 -21.48 4.22
C ARG A 181 11.99 -20.03 4.61
N PHE A 182 11.06 -19.11 4.37
CA PHE A 182 11.30 -17.68 4.56
C PHE A 182 10.35 -17.06 5.58
N VAL A 183 10.95 -16.44 6.60
CA VAL A 183 10.40 -15.50 7.59
C VAL A 183 9.29 -16.02 8.52
N SER A 184 8.22 -16.61 8.02
CA SER A 184 7.04 -16.96 8.83
C SER A 184 7.00 -18.40 9.31
N ALA A 185 7.92 -19.26 8.86
CA ALA A 185 7.92 -20.69 9.19
C ALA A 185 6.56 -21.40 8.92
N ASN A 186 5.84 -20.98 7.88
CA ASN A 186 4.52 -21.48 7.48
C ASN A 186 3.37 -21.09 8.44
N HIS A 187 3.52 -19.98 9.15
CA HIS A 187 2.53 -19.45 10.08
C HIS A 187 2.03 -18.08 9.65
N ASP A 188 0.73 -17.82 9.78
CA ASP A 188 0.22 -16.49 9.50
C ASP A 188 0.68 -15.51 10.59
N LEU A 189 1.02 -14.29 10.19
CA LEU A 189 1.48 -13.24 11.11
C LEU A 189 0.47 -12.10 11.14
N PHE A 190 0.05 -11.69 12.33
CA PHE A 190 -0.88 -10.58 12.55
C PHE A 190 -0.24 -9.49 13.39
N SER A 191 -0.31 -8.24 12.93
CA SER A 191 0.29 -7.11 13.63
C SER A 191 -0.71 -5.99 13.84
N PRO A 192 -1.34 -5.88 15.02
CA PRO A 192 -2.07 -4.67 15.40
C PRO A 192 -1.06 -3.56 15.68
N LEU A 193 -1.22 -2.42 15.03
CA LEU A 193 -0.29 -1.29 15.10
C LEU A 193 -1.07 -0.01 15.38
N VAL A 194 -0.41 0.92 16.04
CA VAL A 194 -0.84 2.32 16.10
C VAL A 194 0.17 3.14 15.35
N GLY A 195 -0.30 3.91 14.37
CA GLY A 195 0.48 4.91 13.66
C GLY A 195 0.08 6.30 14.10
N PHE A 196 1.05 7.19 14.26
CA PHE A 196 0.79 8.59 14.60
C PHE A 196 1.87 9.48 14.02
N GLY A 197 1.54 10.76 13.86
CA GLY A 197 2.52 11.73 13.38
C GLY A 197 2.11 13.16 13.65
N LYS A 198 3.08 14.05 13.50
CA LYS A 198 2.93 15.49 13.65
C LYS A 198 3.87 16.23 12.70
N GLY A 199 3.33 17.21 12.00
CA GLY A 199 4.07 18.17 11.22
C GLY A 199 4.18 19.50 11.97
N ILE A 200 5.33 20.16 11.82
CA ILE A 200 5.62 21.47 12.37
C ILE A 200 6.11 22.35 11.23
N ILE A 201 5.21 23.22 10.77
CA ILE A 201 5.51 24.20 9.73
C ILE A 201 6.25 25.37 10.37
N THR A 202 7.40 25.70 9.80
CA THR A 202 8.21 26.86 10.18
C THR A 202 8.45 27.75 8.97
N ARG A 203 9.03 28.94 9.17
CA ARG A 203 9.46 29.81 8.07
C ARG A 203 10.51 29.18 7.14
N TYR A 204 11.18 28.11 7.57
CA TYR A 204 12.28 27.48 6.83
C TYR A 204 11.83 26.27 6.01
N GLY A 205 10.68 25.69 6.36
CA GLY A 205 10.18 24.43 5.83
C GLY A 205 9.35 23.71 6.88
N GLU A 206 8.88 22.53 6.53
CA GLU A 206 8.07 21.68 7.40
C GLU A 206 8.91 20.53 7.94
N PHE A 207 8.91 20.37 9.26
CA PHE A 207 9.48 19.20 9.93
C PHE A 207 8.37 18.22 10.25
N VAL A 208 8.50 16.99 9.77
CA VAL A 208 7.49 15.96 9.93
C VAL A 208 8.07 14.81 10.73
N TYR A 209 7.33 14.37 11.74
CA TYR A 209 7.59 13.15 12.47
C TYR A 209 6.44 12.18 12.27
N GLN A 210 6.74 10.96 11.83
CA GLN A 210 5.78 9.88 11.68
C GLN A 210 6.30 8.65 12.40
N ALA A 211 5.44 7.88 13.04
CA ALA A 211 5.84 6.67 13.75
C ALA A 211 4.75 5.61 13.72
N THR A 212 5.16 4.35 13.83
CA THR A 212 4.28 3.21 14.06
C THR A 212 4.84 2.33 15.17
N ILE A 213 3.96 1.78 15.99
CA ILE A 213 4.33 0.83 17.04
C ILE A 213 3.33 -0.33 17.08
N GLY A 214 3.83 -1.54 17.26
CA GLY A 214 2.99 -2.69 17.59
C GLY A 214 3.75 -4.02 17.61
N PRO A 215 3.13 -5.06 18.19
CA PRO A 215 3.64 -6.41 18.12
C PRO A 215 3.33 -7.06 16.76
N THR A 216 4.11 -8.07 16.40
CA THR A 216 3.74 -9.08 15.40
C THR A 216 3.48 -10.40 16.12
N VAL A 217 2.28 -10.93 15.98
CA VAL A 217 1.80 -12.15 16.64
C VAL A 217 1.65 -13.26 15.58
N PRO A 218 2.39 -14.36 15.68
CA PRO A 218 2.19 -15.51 14.81
C PRO A 218 0.98 -16.34 15.28
N ASP A 219 0.31 -17.02 14.34
CA ASP A 219 -0.79 -17.95 14.63
C ASP A 219 -0.32 -19.29 15.24
N GLY A 220 0.99 -19.55 15.22
CA GLY A 220 1.64 -20.73 15.80
C GLY A 220 3.15 -20.54 15.97
N GLU A 221 3.81 -21.55 16.54
CA GLU A 221 5.28 -21.59 16.67
C GLU A 221 5.91 -20.36 17.35
N SER A 222 5.18 -19.77 18.31
CA SER A 222 5.59 -18.57 19.05
C SER A 222 6.83 -18.79 19.91
N SER A 223 7.15 -20.04 20.27
CA SER A 223 8.42 -20.42 20.89
C SER A 223 9.62 -20.14 20.01
N LYS A 224 9.44 -20.18 18.68
CA LYS A 224 10.50 -19.92 17.70
C LYS A 224 10.46 -18.48 17.21
N LEU A 225 9.32 -18.09 16.64
CA LEU A 225 9.12 -16.79 15.98
C LEU A 225 9.07 -15.64 16.98
N GLY A 226 8.59 -15.92 18.20
CA GLY A 226 8.33 -14.91 19.21
C GLY A 226 7.17 -13.99 18.82
N THR A 227 7.13 -12.86 19.51
CA THR A 227 6.14 -11.79 19.37
C THR A 227 6.89 -10.46 19.39
N PRO A 228 7.73 -10.19 18.36
CA PRO A 228 8.56 -9.00 18.35
C PRO A 228 7.69 -7.75 18.38
N VAL A 229 8.14 -6.72 19.09
CA VAL A 229 7.52 -5.40 19.11
C VAL A 229 8.39 -4.45 18.32
N ALA A 230 7.83 -3.86 17.27
CA ALA A 230 8.54 -2.90 16.44
C ALA A 230 8.07 -1.47 16.78
N TRP A 231 9.02 -0.55 16.84
CA TRP A 231 8.81 0.90 16.82
C TRP A 231 9.55 1.45 15.61
N ASN A 232 8.81 1.95 14.62
CA ASN A 232 9.35 2.66 13.48
C ASN A 232 9.14 4.15 13.65
N SER A 233 10.12 4.95 13.23
CA SER A 233 10.01 6.40 13.22
C SER A 233 10.65 6.95 11.96
N ALA A 234 10.02 7.95 11.37
CA ALA A 234 10.51 8.69 10.23
C ALA A 234 10.51 10.18 10.56
N PHE A 235 11.67 10.80 10.44
CA PHE A 235 11.87 12.24 10.51
C PHE A 235 12.07 12.72 9.08
N GLN A 236 11.18 13.56 8.59
CA GLN A 236 11.27 14.11 7.24
C GLN A 236 11.32 15.62 7.31
N TYR A 237 11.97 16.22 6.33
CA TYR A 237 11.98 17.65 6.16
C TYR A 237 11.50 17.99 4.75
N HIS A 238 10.39 18.73 4.66
CA HIS A 238 9.92 19.23 3.38
C HIS A 238 10.61 20.55 3.07
N ASN A 239 11.42 20.54 2.01
CA ASN A 239 11.87 21.75 1.36
C ASN A 239 11.83 21.62 -0.16
N ARG A 240 11.49 22.72 -0.84
CA ARG A 240 11.59 22.78 -2.29
C ARG A 240 13.03 23.15 -2.65
N LEU A 241 13.87 22.15 -2.94
CA LEU A 241 15.23 22.42 -3.40
C LEU A 241 15.22 22.92 -4.84
N GLN A 242 15.88 24.04 -5.10
CA GLN A 242 16.09 24.54 -6.46
C GLN A 242 17.43 24.03 -6.99
N VAL A 243 17.41 23.29 -8.10
CA VAL A 243 18.62 22.86 -8.83
C VAL A 243 18.63 23.57 -10.18
N GLY A 244 19.38 24.67 -10.27
CA GLY A 244 19.39 25.54 -11.44
C GLY A 244 18.03 26.22 -11.64
N ARG A 245 17.39 26.00 -12.79
CA ARG A 245 16.04 26.52 -13.09
C ARG A 245 14.90 25.58 -12.68
N TRP A 246 15.22 24.38 -12.18
CA TRP A 246 14.25 23.35 -11.86
C TRP A 246 14.04 23.27 -10.35
N ALA A 247 12.79 23.40 -9.91
CA ALA A 247 12.42 23.16 -8.52
C ALA A 247 12.12 21.66 -8.36
N VAL A 248 13.02 20.93 -7.69
CA VAL A 248 12.83 19.50 -7.41
C VAL A 248 12.25 19.37 -6.00
N PRO A 249 11.05 18.81 -5.84
CA PRO A 249 10.51 18.49 -4.53
C PRO A 249 11.34 17.34 -3.92
N LEU A 250 12.14 17.67 -2.90
CA LEU A 250 12.94 16.70 -2.17
C LEU A 250 12.44 16.63 -0.74
N TRP A 251 12.46 15.41 -0.22
CA TRP A 251 12.12 15.06 1.13
C TRP A 251 13.27 14.24 1.69
N PRO A 252 14.35 14.90 2.16
CA PRO A 252 15.34 14.22 2.97
C PRO A 252 14.65 13.62 4.20
N GLU A 253 15.04 12.40 4.54
CA GLU A 253 14.50 11.69 5.68
C GLU A 253 15.55 10.91 6.45
N PHE A 254 15.24 10.68 7.72
CA PHE A 254 15.98 9.81 8.60
C PHE A 254 15.00 8.94 9.33
N GLU A 255 15.15 7.63 9.22
CA GLU A 255 14.26 6.67 9.87
C GLU A 255 14.99 5.81 10.89
N THR A 256 14.26 5.34 11.89
CA THR A 256 14.73 4.38 12.88
C THR A 256 13.75 3.23 12.98
N THR A 257 14.26 2.00 12.93
CA THR A 257 13.49 0.79 13.21
C THR A 257 14.08 0.12 14.45
N TRP A 258 13.37 0.21 15.56
CA TRP A 258 13.71 -0.52 16.79
C TRP A 258 12.81 -1.74 16.93
N ILE A 259 13.39 -2.89 17.29
CA ILE A 259 12.67 -4.15 17.49
C ILE A 259 13.12 -4.77 18.80
N ALA A 260 12.17 -5.02 19.70
CA ALA A 260 12.40 -5.80 20.92
C ALA A 260 11.81 -7.21 20.79
N TYR A 261 12.56 -8.20 21.27
CA TYR A 261 12.16 -9.60 21.27
C TYR A 261 11.87 -10.09 22.70
N PRO A 262 10.61 -10.01 23.18
CA PRO A 262 10.25 -10.40 24.54
C PRO A 262 10.28 -11.93 24.77
N ASN A 263 10.14 -12.72 23.69
CA ASN A 263 10.05 -14.18 23.64
C ASN A 263 10.62 -14.68 22.30
N GLY A 264 10.50 -15.99 22.01
CA GLY A 264 11.04 -16.61 20.81
C GLY A 264 12.53 -16.97 20.91
N GLU A 265 13.13 -17.40 19.80
CA GLU A 265 14.57 -17.72 19.72
C GLU A 265 15.48 -16.51 20.00
N ASN A 266 15.01 -15.31 19.66
CA ASN A 266 15.75 -14.06 19.85
C ASN A 266 15.45 -13.39 21.19
N ARG A 267 14.86 -14.10 22.15
CA ARG A 267 14.42 -13.54 23.43
C ARG A 267 15.52 -12.71 24.12
N GLY A 268 15.15 -11.51 24.55
CA GLY A 268 16.04 -10.58 25.26
C GLY A 268 16.92 -9.73 24.34
N GLN A 269 16.94 -10.01 23.03
CA GLN A 269 17.66 -9.19 22.08
C GLN A 269 16.87 -7.92 21.71
N GLN A 270 17.60 -6.89 21.29
CA GLN A 270 17.04 -5.69 20.69
C GLN A 270 17.81 -5.36 19.42
N GLN A 271 17.10 -4.96 18.38
CA GLN A 271 17.67 -4.51 17.12
C GLN A 271 17.33 -3.04 16.92
N LEU A 272 18.31 -2.25 16.51
CA LEU A 272 18.10 -0.88 16.06
C LEU A 272 18.74 -0.72 14.68
N TYR A 273 17.95 -0.27 13.72
CA TYR A 273 18.43 0.17 12.42
C TYR A 273 18.21 1.66 12.26
N LEU A 274 19.15 2.31 11.57
CA LEU A 274 19.09 3.70 11.18
C LEU A 274 19.08 3.78 9.65
N THR A 275 18.24 4.63 9.09
CA THR A 275 18.05 4.77 7.64
C THR A 275 18.04 6.24 7.24
N PRO A 276 19.19 6.85 6.92
CA PRO A 276 19.19 8.03 6.07
C PRO A 276 18.60 7.71 4.70
N GLY A 277 17.74 8.59 4.21
CA GLY A 277 17.06 8.45 2.92
C GLY A 277 16.75 9.78 2.27
N ILE A 278 16.38 9.72 1.00
CA ILE A 278 15.86 10.86 0.26
C ILE A 278 14.76 10.39 -0.67
N ILE A 279 13.67 11.16 -0.70
CA ILE A 279 12.55 10.94 -1.62
C ILE A 279 12.46 12.17 -2.52
N ALA A 280 12.45 11.93 -3.83
CA ALA A 280 12.20 12.92 -4.86
C ALA A 280 10.86 12.58 -5.51
N GLY A 281 9.92 13.51 -5.53
CA GLY A 281 8.63 13.10 -6.09
C GLY A 281 7.47 14.04 -5.99
N ARG A 282 6.35 13.49 -6.44
CA ARG A 282 5.18 14.18 -6.98
C ARG A 282 5.48 14.82 -8.34
N PHE A 283 6.28 14.14 -9.17
CA PHE A 283 6.43 14.50 -10.57
C PHE A 283 5.13 14.17 -11.31
N ARG A 284 4.46 15.18 -11.87
CA ARG A 284 3.17 14.99 -12.55
C ARG A 284 3.32 14.06 -13.76
N LEU A 285 2.56 12.97 -13.80
CA LEU A 285 2.44 12.06 -14.95
C LEU A 285 1.18 12.34 -15.76
N SER A 286 0.06 12.60 -15.07
CA SER A 286 -1.23 12.94 -15.68
C SER A 286 -1.97 13.98 -14.82
N GLU A 287 -3.27 14.14 -15.02
CA GLU A 287 -4.09 15.00 -14.17
C GLU A 287 -4.19 14.49 -12.73
N HIS A 288 -4.30 13.18 -12.56
CA HIS A 288 -4.59 12.49 -11.30
C HIS A 288 -3.52 11.44 -10.94
N ALA A 289 -2.31 11.58 -11.49
CA ALA A 289 -1.24 10.63 -11.24
C ALA A 289 0.13 11.30 -11.17
N TYR A 290 0.93 10.83 -10.23
CA TYR A 290 2.26 11.33 -9.96
C TYR A 290 3.29 10.20 -9.95
N PHE A 291 4.56 10.56 -10.08
CA PHE A 291 5.68 9.66 -9.87
C PHE A 291 6.51 10.12 -8.67
N VAL A 292 6.90 9.17 -7.83
CA VAL A 292 7.78 9.36 -6.69
C VAL A 292 8.87 8.29 -6.73
N LEU A 293 10.11 8.71 -6.48
CA LEU A 293 11.28 7.84 -6.38
C LEU A 293 12.00 8.14 -5.07
N GLY A 294 12.33 7.11 -4.30
CA GLY A 294 13.11 7.24 -3.08
C GLY A 294 14.24 6.23 -3.02
N THR A 295 15.29 6.58 -2.29
CA THR A 295 16.37 5.65 -1.94
C THR A 295 16.86 5.91 -0.52
N GLY A 296 17.23 4.83 0.17
CA GLY A 296 17.73 4.88 1.53
C GLY A 296 18.82 3.85 1.77
N TYR A 297 19.68 4.14 2.73
CA TYR A 297 20.71 3.21 3.19
C TYR A 297 20.44 2.88 4.65
N GLN A 298 19.99 1.67 4.93
CA GLN A 298 19.69 1.23 6.29
C GLN A 298 20.87 0.44 6.86
N PHE A 299 21.28 0.70 8.09
CA PHE A 299 22.36 -0.04 8.76
C PHE A 299 22.05 -0.30 10.23
N ALA A 300 22.59 -1.40 10.74
CA ALA A 300 22.39 -1.80 12.13
C ALA A 300 23.26 -0.98 13.08
N ALA A 301 22.66 -0.43 14.13
CA ALA A 301 23.33 0.24 15.24
C ALA A 301 23.60 -0.70 16.43
N THR A 302 23.04 -1.90 16.42
CA THR A 302 23.16 -2.92 17.49
C THR A 302 23.89 -4.18 17.02
N HIS A 303 24.44 -4.94 17.97
CA HIS A 303 25.08 -6.23 17.67
C HIS A 303 24.06 -7.30 17.25
N ALA A 304 22.94 -7.43 17.96
CA ALA A 304 21.84 -8.25 17.47
C ALA A 304 21.26 -7.57 16.23
N ARG A 305 21.23 -8.30 15.11
CA ARG A 305 20.81 -7.80 13.79
C ARG A 305 20.62 -8.95 12.82
N ALA A 306 19.62 -8.82 11.94
CA ALA A 306 19.39 -9.72 10.82
C ALA A 306 20.37 -9.46 9.67
N PHE A 307 20.77 -8.19 9.46
CA PHE A 307 21.76 -7.79 8.47
C PHE A 307 22.64 -6.65 9.00
N ASN A 308 23.80 -6.43 8.39
CA ASN A 308 24.68 -5.30 8.74
C ASN A 308 24.17 -4.00 8.14
N HIS A 309 23.81 -4.04 6.85
CA HIS A 309 23.29 -2.90 6.11
C HIS A 309 22.50 -3.36 4.89
N GLN A 310 21.67 -2.47 4.35
CA GLN A 310 20.95 -2.67 3.10
C GLN A 310 20.73 -1.38 2.33
N TRP A 311 20.67 -1.50 1.00
CA TRP A 311 20.13 -0.46 0.13
C TRP A 311 18.65 -0.68 -0.10
N LEU A 312 17.90 0.41 -0.10
CA LEU A 312 16.47 0.45 -0.38
C LEU A 312 16.22 1.39 -1.54
N VAL A 313 15.37 0.96 -2.47
CA VAL A 313 14.84 1.80 -3.56
C VAL A 313 13.33 1.61 -3.56
N THR A 314 12.59 2.72 -3.57
CA THR A 314 11.13 2.72 -3.62
C THR A 314 10.67 3.53 -4.81
N MET A 315 9.68 3.02 -5.53
CA MET A 315 9.00 3.71 -6.62
C MET A 315 7.52 3.71 -6.32
N ARG A 316 6.86 4.85 -6.53
CA ARG A 316 5.43 4.99 -6.27
C ARG A 316 4.75 5.76 -7.38
N ILE A 317 3.50 5.39 -7.59
CA ILE A 317 2.54 6.10 -8.42
C ILE A 317 1.35 6.43 -7.53
N PRO A 318 1.36 7.59 -6.84
CA PRO A 318 0.16 8.12 -6.21
C PRO A 318 -0.85 8.50 -7.29
N TYR A 319 -2.11 8.14 -7.09
CA TYR A 319 -3.19 8.41 -8.04
C TYR A 319 -4.43 8.97 -7.33
N PHE A 320 -4.42 10.28 -7.21
CA PHE A 320 -5.50 11.13 -6.77
C PHE A 320 -5.28 12.42 -7.53
#